data_AF-A0A9X2HJQ7-F1
#
_entry.id   AF-A0A9X2HJQ7-F1
#
_cell.length_a   1.000
_cell.length_b   1.000
_cell.length_c   1.000
_cell.angle_alpha   90.00
_cell.angle_beta   90.00
_cell.angle_gamma   90.00
#
_symmetry.space_group_name_H-M   'P 1'
#
loop_
_entity.id
_entity.type
_entity.pdbx_description
1 polymer ?
#
loop_
_entity_poly.entity_id
_entity_poly.type
_entity_poly.pdbx_seq_one_letter_code
_entity_poly.pdbx_strand_id
1 'polypeptide(L)'
;MHLIAASTLALAFIAVPADAQAQLSSVDRAAAFRAAGFKQVSGQWRACDAPRGSVYEPGKIEEIRDLNGDGRPEAIITEGSSFCYGGDEVGFVIVSKQANSTWKLIVGSEGIANVLKEKGTRGWPDIEIAGQGFCFPVQRWNGKEYRTVRFQYQGKACRRPR
;
A
#
# COMPACT_ATOMS: atom_id res chain seq x y z
N MET A 1 -25.08 16.97 -63.53
CA MET A 1 -23.90 16.34 -62.89
C MET A 1 -23.93 16.64 -61.41
N HIS A 2 -24.22 15.63 -60.59
CA HIS A 2 -24.32 15.74 -59.13
C HIS A 2 -22.94 15.46 -58.52
N LEU A 3 -22.50 16.29 -57.57
CA LEU A 3 -21.35 16.01 -56.71
C LEU A 3 -21.84 16.04 -55.25
N ILE A 4 -21.98 14.86 -54.67
CA ILE A 4 -22.29 14.66 -53.24
C ILE A 4 -20.95 14.64 -52.51
N ALA A 5 -20.69 15.65 -51.68
CA ALA A 5 -19.54 15.68 -50.79
C ALA A 5 -19.87 14.87 -49.52
N ALA A 6 -19.19 13.74 -49.32
CA ALA A 6 -19.29 12.95 -48.11
C ALA A 6 -18.38 13.55 -47.03
N SER A 7 -18.97 14.17 -46.01
CA SER A 7 -18.26 14.66 -44.83
C SER A 7 -18.01 13.51 -43.84
N THR A 8 -16.77 13.07 -43.75
CA THR A 8 -16.30 12.11 -42.73
C THR A 8 -16.16 12.81 -41.38
N LEU A 9 -17.04 12.47 -40.43
CA LEU A 9 -16.92 12.89 -39.03
C LEU A 9 -15.86 12.03 -38.34
N ALA A 10 -14.65 12.56 -38.15
CA ALA A 10 -13.62 11.90 -37.36
C ALA A 10 -13.89 12.12 -35.86
N LEU A 11 -14.34 11.07 -35.15
CA LEU A 11 -14.37 11.07 -33.68
C LEU A 11 -12.93 10.99 -33.17
N ALA A 12 -12.41 12.10 -32.65
CA ALA A 12 -11.18 12.09 -31.86
C ALA A 12 -11.48 11.53 -30.46
N PHE A 13 -11.07 10.28 -30.21
CA PHE A 13 -11.00 9.74 -28.85
C PHE A 13 -9.87 10.45 -28.10
N ILE A 14 -10.22 11.34 -27.18
CA ILE A 14 -9.27 11.92 -26.23
C ILE A 14 -8.91 10.82 -25.24
N ALA A 15 -7.72 10.24 -25.37
CA ALA A 15 -7.17 9.33 -24.38
C ALA A 15 -6.91 10.12 -23.08
N VAL A 16 -7.67 9.82 -22.03
CA VAL A 16 -7.42 10.38 -20.69
C VAL A 16 -6.18 9.67 -20.13
N PRO A 17 -5.15 10.38 -19.66
CA PRO A 17 -4.02 9.74 -19.00
C PRO A 17 -4.51 9.17 -17.66
N ALA A 18 -4.50 7.85 -17.53
CA ALA A 18 -4.76 7.16 -16.28
C ALA A 18 -3.50 7.14 -15.42
N ASP A 19 -3.10 8.32 -14.92
CA ASP A 19 -2.12 8.44 -13.86
C ASP A 19 -2.42 9.69 -13.01
N ALA A 20 -3.68 9.79 -12.58
CA ALA A 20 -4.00 10.55 -11.39
C ALA A 20 -3.79 9.60 -10.21
N GLN A 21 -2.61 9.62 -9.57
CA GLN A 21 -2.47 9.03 -8.25
C GLN A 21 -3.58 9.61 -7.37
N ALA A 22 -4.57 8.77 -7.05
CA ALA A 22 -5.77 9.20 -6.38
C ALA A 22 -5.39 9.80 -5.02
N GLN A 23 -5.43 11.13 -4.91
CA GLN A 23 -5.15 11.79 -3.65
C GLN A 23 -6.38 11.65 -2.75
N LEU A 24 -6.22 10.98 -1.61
CA LEU A 24 -7.31 10.87 -0.62
C LEU A 24 -7.74 12.27 -0.14
N SER A 25 -9.05 12.43 0.09
CA SER A 25 -9.58 13.58 0.83
C SER A 25 -8.94 13.68 2.23
N SER A 26 -8.95 14.86 2.85
CA SER A 26 -8.42 15.03 4.21
C SER A 26 -9.12 14.12 5.23
N VAL A 27 -10.42 13.91 5.07
CA VAL A 27 -11.24 13.01 5.90
C VAL A 27 -10.79 11.56 5.73
N ASP A 28 -10.66 11.09 4.48
CA ASP A 28 -10.21 9.73 4.18
C ASP A 28 -8.78 9.49 4.64
N ARG A 29 -7.88 10.44 4.41
CA ARG A 29 -6.48 10.37 4.86
C ARG A 29 -6.42 10.20 6.37
N ALA A 30 -7.16 11.01 7.12
CA ALA A 30 -7.20 10.89 8.58
C ALA A 30 -7.86 9.58 9.05
N ALA A 31 -8.89 9.09 8.34
CA ALA A 31 -9.53 7.81 8.64
C ALA A 31 -8.61 6.61 8.36
N ALA A 32 -7.84 6.64 7.27
CA ALA A 32 -6.83 5.65 6.93
C ALA A 32 -5.75 5.55 8.01
N PHE A 33 -5.19 6.69 8.45
CA PHE A 33 -4.23 6.72 9.57
C PHE A 33 -4.82 6.13 10.85
N ARG A 34 -6.05 6.52 11.23
CA ARG A 34 -6.70 5.98 12.42
C ARG A 34 -6.96 4.47 12.31
N ALA A 35 -7.38 3.99 11.15
CA ALA A 35 -7.57 2.56 10.89
C ALA A 35 -6.24 1.78 10.96
N ALA A 36 -5.13 2.43 10.63
CA ALA A 36 -3.78 1.90 10.77
C ALA A 36 -3.23 1.98 12.21
N GLY A 37 -4.00 2.53 13.16
CA GLY A 37 -3.59 2.65 14.56
C GLY A 37 -2.82 3.94 14.91
N PHE A 38 -2.63 4.85 13.95
CA PHE A 38 -1.93 6.11 14.18
C PHE A 38 -2.80 7.12 14.94
N LYS A 39 -2.13 7.94 15.74
CA LYS A 39 -2.69 9.07 16.49
C LYS A 39 -2.00 10.37 16.08
N GLN A 40 -2.71 11.49 16.18
CA GLN A 40 -2.08 12.79 16.01
C GLN A 40 -1.36 13.21 17.29
N VAL A 41 -0.05 13.44 17.19
CA VAL A 41 0.81 13.95 18.26
C VAL A 41 1.57 15.14 17.70
N SER A 42 1.33 16.33 18.24
CA SER A 42 1.99 17.58 17.81
C SER A 42 1.92 17.81 16.29
N GLY A 43 0.76 17.54 15.68
CA GLY A 43 0.53 17.73 14.24
C GLY A 43 1.10 16.61 13.34
N GLN A 44 1.71 15.58 13.92
CA GLN A 44 2.26 14.43 13.20
C GLN A 44 1.44 13.17 13.48
N TRP A 45 1.28 12.31 12.48
CA TRP A 45 0.71 10.98 12.69
C TRP A 45 1.77 10.06 13.28
N ARG A 46 1.46 9.39 14.39
CA ARG A 46 2.36 8.48 15.09
C ARG A 46 1.65 7.19 15.51
N ALA A 47 2.23 6.04 15.22
CA ALA A 47 1.78 4.74 15.72
C ALA A 47 2.62 4.30 16.94
N CYS A 48 3.91 4.62 16.93
CA CYS A 48 4.84 4.40 18.03
C CYS A 48 5.14 5.67 18.83
N ASP A 49 5.39 5.51 20.14
CA ASP A 49 5.84 6.58 21.04
C ASP A 49 7.35 6.49 21.30
N ALA A 50 8.13 6.79 20.27
CA ALA A 50 9.58 6.84 20.39
C ALA A 50 10.02 7.97 21.35
N PRO A 51 11.04 7.75 22.21
CA PRO A 51 11.55 8.77 23.11
C PRO A 51 11.91 10.07 22.38
N ARG A 52 11.73 11.21 23.06
CA ARG A 52 12.18 12.50 22.51
C ARG A 52 13.68 12.48 22.26
N GLY A 53 14.10 12.94 21.09
CA GLY A 53 15.49 12.97 20.67
C GLY A 53 15.95 11.73 19.89
N SER A 54 15.13 10.68 19.82
CA SER A 54 15.37 9.55 18.92
C SER A 54 15.20 9.97 17.46
N VAL A 55 15.94 9.31 16.55
CA VAL A 55 15.69 9.39 15.10
C VAL A 55 14.31 8.80 14.84
N TYR A 56 13.43 9.60 14.26
CA TYR A 56 12.02 9.27 14.08
C TYR A 56 11.47 9.96 12.83
N GLU A 57 10.85 9.17 11.97
CA GLU A 57 10.10 9.64 10.80
C GLU A 57 8.60 9.41 11.04
N PRO A 58 7.78 10.48 11.06
CA PRO A 58 6.35 10.35 11.27
C PRO A 58 5.64 9.50 10.22
N GLY A 59 4.44 9.03 10.60
CA GLY A 59 3.50 8.36 9.71
C GLY A 59 3.24 9.12 8.42
N LYS A 60 3.48 8.47 7.29
CA LYS A 60 3.23 8.99 5.93
C LYS A 60 2.51 7.95 5.09
N ILE A 61 1.64 8.40 4.19
CA ILE A 61 1.03 7.54 3.17
C ILE A 61 1.97 7.54 1.97
N GLU A 62 2.60 6.40 1.71
CA GLU A 62 3.54 6.20 0.60
C GLU A 62 2.82 5.96 -0.72
N GLU A 63 1.75 5.17 -0.67
CA GLU A 63 1.02 4.79 -1.88
C GLU A 63 -0.48 4.75 -1.62
N ILE A 64 -1.26 5.19 -2.62
CA ILE A 64 -2.71 5.06 -2.67
C ILE A 64 -3.07 4.43 -4.01
N ARG A 65 -3.64 3.22 -3.98
CA ARG A 65 -4.14 2.54 -5.17
C ARG A 65 -5.09 1.42 -4.78
N ASP A 66 -5.90 0.98 -5.74
CA ASP A 66 -6.69 -0.25 -5.59
C ASP A 66 -5.76 -1.46 -5.75
N LEU A 67 -5.46 -2.15 -4.64
CA LEU A 67 -4.59 -3.31 -4.62
C LEU A 67 -5.34 -4.58 -5.03
N ASN A 68 -6.58 -4.72 -4.59
CA ASN A 68 -7.33 -5.97 -4.73
C ASN A 68 -8.24 -6.02 -5.99
N GLY A 69 -8.46 -4.89 -6.65
CA GLY A 69 -9.28 -4.73 -7.85
C GLY A 69 -10.77 -4.55 -7.58
N ASP A 70 -11.18 -4.12 -6.38
CA ASP A 70 -12.60 -3.95 -6.00
C ASP A 70 -13.16 -2.55 -6.30
N GLY A 71 -12.35 -1.67 -6.91
CA GLY A 71 -12.70 -0.30 -7.26
C GLY A 71 -12.56 0.69 -6.10
N ARG A 72 -11.99 0.29 -4.96
CA ARG A 72 -11.73 1.17 -3.81
C ARG A 72 -10.23 1.22 -3.52
N PRO A 73 -9.73 2.35 -3.02
CA PRO A 73 -8.31 2.48 -2.75
C PRO A 73 -7.91 1.80 -1.44
N GLU A 74 -6.73 1.20 -1.46
CA GLU A 74 -5.91 0.96 -0.28
C GLU A 74 -4.89 2.09 -0.09
N ALA A 75 -4.40 2.22 1.14
CA ALA A 75 -3.28 3.07 1.49
C ALA A 75 -2.18 2.24 2.16
N ILE A 76 -0.94 2.40 1.70
CA ILE A 76 0.25 1.89 2.36
C ILE A 76 0.82 3.03 3.20
N ILE A 77 0.81 2.86 4.51
CA ILE A 77 1.24 3.86 5.49
C ILE A 77 2.52 3.37 6.15
N THR A 78 3.55 4.19 6.19
CA THR A 78 4.84 3.85 6.81
C THR A 78 5.17 4.80 7.94
N GLU A 79 5.95 4.33 8.90
CA GLU A 79 6.58 5.11 9.96
C GLU A 79 8.02 4.61 10.14
N GLY A 80 8.94 5.51 10.50
CA GLY A 80 10.35 5.17 10.68
C GLY A 80 10.82 5.41 12.11
N SER A 81 11.49 4.43 12.70
CA SER A 81 12.19 4.53 13.97
C SER A 81 12.97 3.25 14.26
N SER A 82 14.27 3.36 14.53
CA SER A 82 15.07 2.24 15.04
C SER A 82 14.62 1.77 16.42
N PHE A 83 13.96 2.63 17.21
CA PHE A 83 13.39 2.26 18.50
C PHE A 83 12.16 1.36 18.34
N CYS A 84 11.32 1.65 17.35
CA CYS A 84 10.02 0.99 17.18
C CYS A 84 10.11 -0.26 16.29
N TYR A 85 11.03 -0.26 15.33
CA TYR A 85 11.11 -1.27 14.26
C TYR A 85 12.48 -1.97 14.21
N GLY A 86 13.27 -1.82 15.27
CA GLY A 86 14.57 -2.50 15.41
C GLY A 86 15.50 -2.24 14.22
N GLY A 87 16.12 -3.32 13.74
CA GLY A 87 17.10 -3.27 12.65
C GLY A 87 16.51 -2.97 11.26
N ASP A 88 15.19 -3.09 11.08
CA ASP A 88 14.54 -2.70 9.82
C ASP A 88 14.31 -1.19 9.75
N GLU A 89 14.29 -0.51 10.90
CA GLU A 89 14.15 0.95 11.07
C GLU A 89 12.84 1.56 10.52
N VAL A 90 12.00 0.77 9.86
CA VAL A 90 10.72 1.17 9.28
C VAL A 90 9.67 0.09 9.51
N GLY A 91 8.42 0.51 9.63
CA GLY A 91 7.27 -0.39 9.58
C GLY A 91 6.24 0.12 8.59
N PHE A 92 5.37 -0.79 8.13
CA PHE A 92 4.25 -0.45 7.25
C PHE A 92 2.93 -1.01 7.79
N VAL A 93 1.85 -0.35 7.38
CA VAL A 93 0.48 -0.80 7.57
C VAL A 93 -0.29 -0.58 6.27
N ILE A 94 -1.03 -1.59 5.83
CA ILE A 94 -1.97 -1.48 4.72
C ILE A 94 -3.38 -1.42 5.27
N VAL A 95 -4.12 -0.39 4.86
CA VAL A 95 -5.53 -0.20 5.15
C VAL A 95 -6.33 -0.13 3.85
N SER A 96 -7.57 -0.61 3.89
CA SER A 96 -8.47 -0.67 2.73
C SER A 96 -9.74 0.14 2.99
N LYS A 97 -10.16 0.93 1.99
CA LYS A 97 -11.44 1.62 2.02
C LYS A 97 -12.57 0.63 1.73
N GLN A 98 -13.51 0.52 2.66
CA GLN A 98 -14.62 -0.42 2.61
C GLN A 98 -15.83 0.17 1.86
N ALA A 99 -16.81 -0.68 1.55
CA ALA A 99 -18.00 -0.27 0.79
C ALA A 99 -18.89 0.77 1.46
N ASN A 100 -18.89 0.79 2.78
CA ASN A 100 -19.57 1.78 3.62
C ASN A 100 -18.71 3.03 3.88
N SER A 101 -17.64 3.24 3.12
CA SER A 101 -16.67 4.35 3.27
C SER A 101 -15.87 4.35 4.57
N THR A 102 -15.92 3.29 5.38
CA THR A 102 -14.99 3.13 6.51
C THR A 102 -13.64 2.60 6.03
N TRP A 103 -12.61 2.73 6.86
CA TRP A 103 -11.29 2.19 6.60
C TRP A 103 -11.00 1.02 7.53
N LYS A 104 -10.36 -0.03 7.01
CA LYS A 104 -10.07 -1.24 7.77
C LYS A 104 -8.59 -1.63 7.64
N LEU A 105 -7.99 -2.02 8.76
CA LEU A 105 -6.68 -2.67 8.80
C LEU A 105 -6.70 -4.00 8.04
N ILE A 106 -5.74 -4.17 7.14
CA ILE A 106 -5.55 -5.40 6.37
C ILE A 106 -4.34 -6.18 6.87
N VAL A 107 -3.19 -5.52 6.98
CA VAL A 107 -1.93 -6.11 7.47
C VAL A 107 -1.01 -5.00 7.95
N GLY A 108 -0.14 -5.30 8.91
CA GLY A 108 0.98 -4.46 9.29
C GLY A 108 2.18 -5.33 9.68
N SER A 109 3.38 -4.82 9.44
CA SER A 109 4.64 -5.48 9.78
C SER A 109 5.77 -4.47 9.90
N GLU A 110 6.84 -4.85 10.59
CA GLU A 110 8.16 -4.26 10.47
C GLU A 110 8.71 -4.54 9.05
N GLY A 111 9.51 -3.62 8.51
CA GLY A 111 10.06 -3.67 7.16
C GLY A 111 9.29 -2.84 6.12
N ILE A 112 9.58 -3.12 4.85
CA ILE A 112 9.05 -2.43 3.66
C ILE A 112 8.12 -3.38 2.90
N ALA A 113 6.91 -2.92 2.59
CA ALA A 113 5.95 -3.68 1.80
C ALA A 113 6.27 -3.58 0.30
N ASN A 114 6.78 -4.67 -0.27
CA ASN A 114 6.93 -4.83 -1.70
C ASN A 114 5.72 -5.59 -2.25
N VAL A 115 4.81 -4.88 -2.91
CA VAL A 115 3.62 -5.48 -3.52
C VAL A 115 4.01 -6.20 -4.81
N LEU A 116 3.64 -7.48 -4.90
CA LEU A 116 3.97 -8.35 -6.03
C LEU A 116 2.79 -8.51 -7.00
N LYS A 117 3.06 -9.13 -8.15
CA LYS A 117 2.06 -9.35 -9.20
C LYS A 117 1.16 -10.54 -8.92
N GLU A 118 1.69 -11.56 -8.23
CA GLU A 118 0.94 -12.75 -7.84
C GLU A 118 -0.19 -12.35 -6.89
N LYS A 119 -1.33 -13.04 -6.98
CA LYS A 119 -2.52 -12.73 -6.18
C LYS A 119 -2.99 -13.95 -5.40
N GLY A 120 -3.48 -13.69 -4.20
CA GLY A 120 -4.24 -14.61 -3.37
C GLY A 120 -5.75 -14.48 -3.58
N THR A 121 -6.50 -14.86 -2.55
CA THR A 121 -7.96 -14.85 -2.57
C THR A 121 -8.51 -13.43 -2.77
N ARG A 122 -9.59 -13.27 -3.55
CA ARG A 122 -10.25 -11.97 -3.79
C ARG A 122 -9.32 -10.88 -4.37
N GLY A 123 -8.32 -11.29 -5.16
CA GLY A 123 -7.50 -10.35 -5.93
C GLY A 123 -6.38 -9.65 -5.15
N TRP A 124 -6.26 -9.90 -3.85
CA TRP A 124 -5.20 -9.34 -3.01
C TRP A 124 -3.81 -9.79 -3.48
N PRO A 125 -2.86 -8.87 -3.71
CA PRO A 125 -1.52 -9.22 -4.15
C PRO A 125 -0.74 -9.90 -3.03
N ASP A 126 0.24 -10.72 -3.41
CA ASP A 126 1.28 -11.15 -2.49
C ASP A 126 2.12 -9.94 -2.05
N ILE A 127 2.62 -9.97 -0.81
CA ILE A 127 3.46 -8.93 -0.24
C ILE A 127 4.78 -9.57 0.19
N GLU A 128 5.88 -9.16 -0.41
CA GLU A 128 7.22 -9.40 0.13
C GLU A 128 7.49 -8.35 1.22
N ILE A 129 7.92 -8.79 2.39
CA ILE A 129 8.27 -7.90 3.50
C ILE A 129 9.79 -7.79 3.52
N ALA A 130 10.31 -6.77 2.83
CA ALA A 130 11.74 -6.48 2.77
C ALA A 130 12.21 -5.80 4.05
N GLY A 131 13.50 -5.89 4.32
CA GLY A 131 14.12 -5.33 5.52
C GLY A 131 15.63 -5.49 5.45
N GLN A 132 16.27 -5.55 6.62
CA GLN A 132 17.69 -5.85 6.70
C GLN A 132 17.99 -7.27 6.19
N GLY A 133 19.06 -7.41 5.40
CA GLY A 133 19.58 -8.71 4.98
C GLY A 133 19.00 -9.23 3.67
N PHE A 134 18.70 -10.53 3.63
CA PHE A 134 18.35 -11.27 2.42
C PHE A 134 17.29 -12.32 2.73
N CYS A 135 16.60 -12.78 1.69
CA CYS A 135 15.60 -13.84 1.77
C CYS A 135 14.38 -13.49 2.63
N PHE A 136 13.53 -12.66 2.05
CA PHE A 136 12.38 -12.05 2.69
C PHE A 136 11.14 -12.94 2.61
N PRO A 137 10.28 -12.95 3.64
CA PRO A 137 9.03 -13.68 3.59
C PRO A 137 8.10 -13.04 2.56
N VAL A 138 7.44 -13.87 1.76
CA VAL A 138 6.31 -13.45 0.95
C VAL A 138 5.04 -13.96 1.57
N GLN A 139 4.14 -13.04 1.90
CA GLN A 139 2.85 -13.34 2.46
C GLN A 139 1.76 -13.28 1.39
N ARG A 140 0.81 -14.21 1.47
CA ARG A 140 -0.38 -14.27 0.63
C ARG A 140 -1.64 -14.15 1.46
N TRP A 141 -2.60 -13.40 0.96
CA TRP A 141 -3.93 -13.33 1.55
C TRP A 141 -4.71 -14.63 1.32
N ASN A 142 -5.13 -15.28 2.40
CA ASN A 142 -5.88 -16.54 2.35
C ASN A 142 -7.42 -16.36 2.34
N GLY A 143 -7.91 -15.11 2.35
CA GLY A 143 -9.33 -14.79 2.52
C GLY A 143 -9.67 -14.21 3.88
N LYS A 144 -8.79 -14.34 4.87
CA LYS A 144 -8.94 -13.83 6.24
C LYS A 144 -7.75 -12.99 6.70
N GLU A 145 -6.53 -13.41 6.34
CA GLU A 145 -5.28 -12.78 6.78
C GLU A 145 -4.14 -13.11 5.82
N TYR A 146 -3.06 -12.35 5.92
CA TYR A 146 -1.80 -12.66 5.24
C TYR A 146 -1.03 -13.75 5.99
N ARG A 147 -0.50 -14.71 5.24
CA ARG A 147 0.33 -15.81 5.73
C ARG A 147 1.53 -16.01 4.83
N THR A 148 2.70 -16.27 5.43
CA THR A 148 3.91 -16.60 4.67
C THR A 148 3.71 -17.86 3.86
N VAL A 149 3.92 -17.78 2.54
CA VAL A 149 3.80 -18.93 1.62
C VAL A 149 5.13 -19.34 1.00
N ARG A 150 6.11 -18.44 0.98
CA ARG A 150 7.48 -18.71 0.50
C ARG A 150 8.43 -17.64 1.02
N PHE A 151 9.71 -17.80 0.69
CA PHE A 151 10.73 -16.75 0.85
C PHE A 151 11.39 -16.48 -0.49
N GLN A 152 11.76 -15.23 -0.73
CA GLN A 152 12.47 -14.84 -1.95
C GLN A 152 13.44 -13.67 -1.71
N TYR A 153 14.36 -13.47 -2.65
CA TYR A 153 15.20 -12.28 -2.73
C TYR A 153 15.36 -11.90 -4.21
N GLN A 154 15.00 -10.67 -4.58
CA GLN A 154 14.99 -10.20 -5.97
C GLN A 154 14.21 -11.16 -6.91
N GLY A 155 13.05 -11.62 -6.45
CA GLY A 155 12.19 -12.57 -7.18
C GLY A 155 12.69 -14.02 -7.26
N LYS A 156 13.86 -14.34 -6.67
CA LYS A 156 14.40 -15.71 -6.64
C LYS A 156 14.07 -16.39 -5.33
N ALA A 157 13.59 -17.63 -5.40
CA ALA A 157 13.30 -18.44 -4.21
C ALA A 157 14.56 -18.68 -3.36
N CYS A 158 14.38 -18.69 -2.05
CA CYS A 158 15.46 -18.92 -1.08
C CYS A 158 14.89 -19.60 0.19
N ARG A 159 15.77 -19.95 1.14
CA ARG A 159 15.38 -20.55 2.43
C ARG A 159 15.54 -19.54 3.54
N ARG A 160 14.59 -19.53 4.48
CA ARG A 160 14.63 -18.68 5.66
C ARG A 160 16.03 -18.76 6.31
N PRO A 161 16.67 -17.63 6.61
CA PRO A 161 17.86 -17.61 7.44
C PRO A 161 17.58 -18.39 8.74
N ARG A 162 18.48 -19.31 9.09
CA ARG A 162 18.36 -20.11 10.32
C ARG A 162 18.85 -19.32 11.51
#